data_AF-A0A6B3ECR2-F1
#
_entry.id   AF-A0A6B3ECR2-F1
#
_cell.length_a   1.000
_cell.length_b   1.000
_cell.length_c   1.000
_cell.angle_alpha   90.00
_cell.angle_beta   90.00
_cell.angle_gamma   90.00
#
_symmetry.space_group_name_H-M   'P 1'
#
loop_
_entity.id
_entity.type
_entity.pdbx_description
1 polymer ?
#
loop_
_entity_poly.entity_id
_entity_poly.type
_entity_poly.pdbx_seq_one_letter_code
_entity_poly.pdbx_strand_id
1 'polypeptide(L)'
;EPDPRHVKAVDAYWTSAAEHGMNASTFTARVIASTGADVAAALSGAVGAMSGPLHGGAPSRVLGMLEEVERTGDATAYVRRVLDSGERLM
;
A
#
# COMPACT_ATOMS: atom_id res chain seq x y z
N GLU A 1 23.55 7.19 11.70
CA GLU A 1 23.43 6.04 10.78
C GLU A 1 22.10 5.33 11.06
N PRO A 2 21.42 4.71 10.06
CA PRO A 2 20.15 4.02 10.28
C PRO A 2 20.33 2.71 11.08
N ASP A 3 19.34 2.35 11.89
CA ASP A 3 19.32 1.04 12.58
C ASP A 3 19.35 -0.10 11.53
N PRO A 4 20.30 -1.04 11.60
CA PRO A 4 20.39 -2.16 10.66
C PRO A 4 19.10 -2.97 10.51
N ARG A 5 18.26 -3.03 11.57
CA ARG A 5 16.96 -3.70 11.53
C ARG A 5 15.96 -2.96 10.64
N HIS A 6 15.98 -1.63 10.64
CA HIS A 6 15.12 -0.82 9.76
C HIS A 6 15.57 -0.95 8.30
N VAL A 7 16.87 -0.98 8.03
CA VAL A 7 17.40 -1.22 6.68
C VAL A 7 16.90 -2.56 6.15
N LYS A 8 17.01 -3.64 6.94
CA LYS A 8 16.51 -4.97 6.58
C LYS A 8 14.98 -4.98 6.35
N ALA A 9 14.23 -4.24 7.16
CA ALA A 9 12.78 -4.17 7.02
C ALA A 9 12.35 -3.47 5.71
N VAL A 10 12.98 -2.34 5.37
CA VAL A 10 12.69 -1.60 4.13
C VAL A 10 13.11 -2.41 2.90
N ASP A 11 14.25 -3.09 2.95
CA ASP A 11 14.73 -3.95 1.85
C ASP A 11 13.76 -5.11 1.57
N ALA A 12 13.29 -5.78 2.62
CA ALA A 12 12.26 -6.80 2.50
C ALA A 12 10.94 -6.24 1.96
N TYR A 13 10.53 -5.06 2.43
CA TYR A 13 9.32 -4.38 1.94
C TYR A 13 9.41 -4.04 0.45
N TRP A 14 10.49 -3.39 0.01
CA TRP A 14 10.69 -3.07 -1.40
C TRP A 14 10.75 -4.31 -2.28
N THR A 15 11.42 -5.37 -1.81
CA THR A 15 11.45 -6.65 -2.53
C THR A 15 10.04 -7.23 -2.68
N SER A 16 9.22 -7.19 -1.63
CA SER A 16 7.86 -7.71 -1.66
C SER A 16 6.91 -6.87 -2.54
N ALA A 17 7.16 -5.57 -2.65
CA ALA A 17 6.32 -4.63 -3.37
C ALA A 17 6.83 -4.33 -4.81
N ALA A 18 7.92 -4.97 -5.23
CA ALA A 18 8.62 -4.62 -6.47
C ALA A 18 7.76 -4.83 -7.73
N GLU A 19 6.90 -5.85 -7.76
CA GLU A 19 6.06 -6.18 -8.90
C GLU A 19 4.81 -6.95 -8.43
N HIS A 20 3.65 -6.63 -9.00
CA HIS A 20 2.38 -7.28 -8.63
C HIS A 20 1.38 -7.36 -9.80
N GLY A 21 1.87 -7.79 -10.96
CA GLY A 21 1.11 -8.02 -12.18
C GLY A 21 0.52 -6.75 -12.80
N MET A 22 -0.61 -6.93 -13.47
CA MET A 22 -1.31 -5.88 -14.22
C MET A 22 -2.22 -5.03 -13.32
N ASN A 23 -1.63 -4.45 -12.27
CA ASN A 23 -2.31 -3.46 -11.44
C ASN A 23 -2.46 -2.11 -12.20
N ALA A 24 -3.26 -1.18 -11.64
CA ALA A 24 -3.61 0.06 -12.33
C ALA A 24 -2.40 0.91 -12.76
N SER A 25 -1.40 1.10 -11.90
CA SER A 25 -0.22 1.91 -12.21
C SER A 25 0.71 1.23 -13.22
N THR A 26 0.95 -0.08 -13.09
CA THR A 26 1.67 -0.87 -14.10
C THR A 26 0.98 -0.81 -15.45
N PHE A 27 -0.34 -0.93 -15.50
CA PHE A 27 -1.11 -0.85 -16.74
C PHE A 27 -1.03 0.55 -17.37
N THR A 28 -1.18 1.62 -16.58
CA THR A 28 -1.01 3.00 -17.04
C THR A 28 0.36 3.24 -17.64
N ALA A 29 1.43 2.77 -16.99
CA ALA A 29 2.80 2.88 -17.51
C ALA A 29 2.92 2.27 -18.91
N ARG A 30 2.35 1.07 -19.10
CA ARG A 30 2.37 0.35 -20.38
C ARG A 30 1.56 1.04 -21.47
N VAL A 31 0.40 1.61 -21.13
CA VAL A 31 -0.42 2.38 -22.07
C VAL A 31 0.38 3.58 -22.59
N ILE A 32 1.01 4.37 -21.69
CA ILE A 32 1.83 5.51 -22.10
C ILE A 32 3.02 5.06 -22.95
N ALA A 33 3.76 4.03 -22.50
CA ALA A 33 4.89 3.48 -23.25
C ALA A 33 4.51 3.00 -24.66
N SER A 34 3.30 2.45 -24.84
CA SER A 34 2.82 1.99 -26.15
C SER A 34 2.62 3.11 -27.18
N THR A 35 2.57 4.36 -26.74
CA THR A 35 2.51 5.53 -27.64
C THR A 35 3.88 5.93 -28.20
N GLY A 36 4.97 5.34 -27.69
CA GLY A 36 6.35 5.74 -28.00
C GLY A 36 6.87 6.92 -27.17
N ALA A 37 6.15 7.33 -26.12
CA ALA A 37 6.61 8.33 -25.17
C ALA A 37 7.87 7.88 -24.42
N ASP A 38 8.64 8.85 -23.92
CA ASP A 38 9.84 8.55 -23.15
C ASP A 38 9.54 7.89 -21.80
N VAL A 39 10.56 7.29 -21.20
CA VAL A 39 10.44 6.54 -19.95
C VAL A 39 10.03 7.42 -18.77
N ALA A 40 10.39 8.70 -18.74
CA ALA A 40 10.02 9.59 -17.65
C ALA A 40 8.52 9.91 -17.70
N ALA A 41 7.96 10.10 -18.89
CA ALA A 41 6.51 10.26 -19.08
C ALA A 41 5.73 9.02 -18.62
N ALA A 42 6.18 7.81 -18.98
CA ALA A 42 5.54 6.56 -18.56
C ALA A 42 5.58 6.39 -17.03
N LEU A 43 6.73 6.65 -16.39
CA LEU A 43 6.89 6.57 -14.94
C LEU A 43 6.07 7.64 -14.21
N SER A 44 6.04 8.87 -14.72
CA SER A 44 5.22 9.95 -14.15
C SER A 44 3.74 9.60 -14.15
N GLY A 45 3.23 9.03 -15.25
CA GLY A 45 1.84 8.58 -15.34
C GLY A 45 1.52 7.42 -14.40
N ALA A 46 2.46 6.47 -14.25
CA ALA A 46 2.34 5.37 -13.29
C ALA A 46 2.20 5.88 -11.85
N VAL A 47 3.02 6.85 -11.44
CA VAL A 47 2.93 7.50 -10.12
C VAL A 47 1.59 8.22 -9.94
N GLY A 48 1.10 8.88 -10.99
CA GLY A 48 -0.23 9.49 -11.01
C GLY A 48 -1.33 8.48 -10.69
N ALA A 49 -1.35 7.33 -11.39
CA ALA A 49 -2.29 6.25 -11.12
C ALA A 49 -2.09 5.63 -9.72
N MET A 50 -0.83 5.53 -9.25
CA MET A 50 -0.50 4.97 -7.94
C MET A 50 -1.06 5.81 -6.78
N SER A 51 -1.18 7.12 -6.96
CA SER A 51 -1.71 8.04 -5.94
C SER A 51 -3.21 7.83 -5.64
N GLY A 52 -3.93 7.08 -6.47
CA GLY A 52 -5.36 6.81 -6.28
C GLY A 52 -5.65 6.04 -4.98
N PRO A 53 -6.65 6.45 -4.17
CA PRO A 53 -6.95 5.80 -2.88
C PRO A 53 -7.49 4.36 -3.02
N LEU A 54 -7.89 3.96 -4.23
CA LEU A 54 -8.36 2.62 -4.56
C LEU A 54 -7.23 1.72 -5.11
N HIS A 55 -6.01 2.23 -5.25
CA HIS A 55 -4.88 1.47 -5.80
C HIS A 55 -4.08 0.73 -4.70
N GLY A 56 -3.31 1.47 -3.88
CA GLY A 56 -2.37 0.89 -2.91
C GLY A 56 -2.57 1.39 -1.47
N GLY A 57 -3.63 2.14 -1.19
CA GLY A 57 -3.82 2.88 0.07
C GLY A 57 -4.27 2.05 1.28
N ALA A 58 -4.19 0.71 1.24
CA ALA A 58 -4.65 -0.14 2.35
C ALA A 58 -3.81 0.02 3.64
N PRO A 59 -2.46 0.07 3.59
CA PRO A 59 -1.65 0.07 4.82
C PRO A 59 -1.86 1.29 5.73
N SER A 60 -2.21 2.46 5.17
CA SER A 60 -2.44 3.67 5.98
C SER A 60 -3.65 3.53 6.92
N ARG A 61 -4.58 2.62 6.63
CA ARG A 61 -5.77 2.38 7.45
C ARG A 61 -5.52 1.40 8.61
N VAL A 62 -4.43 0.64 8.56
CA VAL A 62 -4.07 -0.35 9.58
C VAL A 62 -3.48 0.30 10.83
N LEU A 63 -2.79 1.44 10.69
CA LEU A 63 -2.15 2.11 11.84
C LEU A 63 -3.16 2.52 12.91
N GLY A 64 -4.31 3.10 12.53
CA GLY A 64 -5.36 3.47 13.48
C GLY A 64 -5.96 2.27 14.21
N MET A 65 -6.04 1.09 13.56
CA MET A 65 -6.42 -0.15 14.23
C MET A 65 -5.39 -0.54 15.29
N LEU A 66 -4.10 -0.54 14.94
CA LEU A 66 -3.03 -0.93 15.86
C LEU A 66 -2.96 0.00 17.09
N GLU A 67 -3.09 1.31 16.88
CA GLU A 67 -3.12 2.30 17.95
C GLU A 67 -4.31 2.10 18.89
N GLU A 68 -5.50 1.78 18.36
CA GLU A 68 -6.66 1.51 19.20
C GLU A 68 -6.50 0.22 20.00
N VAL A 69 -5.96 -0.83 19.38
CA VAL A 69 -5.69 -2.10 20.05
C VAL A 69 -4.64 -1.93 21.15
N GLU A 70 -3.59 -1.14 20.91
CA GLU A 70 -2.59 -0.81 21.94
C GLU A 70 -3.23 -0.07 23.12
N ARG A 71 -4.13 0.89 22.84
CA ARG A 71 -4.83 1.67 23.87
C ARG A 71 -5.81 0.83 24.70
N THR A 72 -6.50 -0.12 24.09
CA THR A 72 -7.50 -0.95 24.79
C THR A 72 -6.92 -2.22 25.40
N GLY A 73 -5.81 -2.72 24.86
CA GLY A 73 -5.21 -4.00 25.23
C GLY A 73 -5.99 -5.23 24.77
N ASP A 74 -7.07 -5.07 23.98
CA ASP A 74 -7.93 -6.18 23.54
C ASP A 74 -8.20 -6.15 22.04
N ALA A 75 -7.33 -6.84 21.30
CA ALA A 75 -7.48 -7.03 19.86
C ALA A 75 -8.74 -7.82 19.49
N THR A 76 -9.17 -8.76 20.35
CA THR A 76 -10.34 -9.61 20.06
C THR A 76 -11.62 -8.78 20.11
N ALA A 77 -11.74 -7.89 21.10
CA ALA A 77 -12.86 -6.97 21.20
C ALA A 77 -12.90 -5.98 20.02
N TYR A 78 -11.74 -5.45 19.60
CA TYR A 78 -11.66 -4.57 18.43
C TYR A 78 -12.20 -5.27 17.17
N VAL A 79 -11.66 -6.45 16.86
CA VAL A 79 -12.03 -7.19 15.64
C VAL A 79 -13.51 -7.58 15.65
N ARG A 80 -14.01 -8.10 16.78
CA ARG A 80 -15.45 -8.44 16.91
C ARG A 80 -16.32 -7.24 16.64
N ARG A 81 -16.02 -6.09 17.25
CA ARG A 81 -16.80 -4.87 17.09
C ARG A 81 -16.85 -4.39 15.64
N VAL A 82 -15.72 -4.39 14.92
CA VAL A 82 -15.65 -3.98 13.50
C VAL A 82 -16.49 -4.93 12.62
N LEU A 83 -16.43 -6.24 12.88
CA LEU A 83 -17.20 -7.21 12.11
C LEU A 83 -18.70 -7.15 12.42
N ASP A 84 -19.06 -7.00 13.69
CA ASP A 84 -20.45 -6.92 14.15
C ASP A 84 -21.15 -5.63 13.67
N SER A 85 -20.40 -4.55 13.42
CA SER A 85 -20.92 -3.30 12.82
C SER A 85 -21.08 -3.37 11.30
N GLY A 86 -20.62 -4.45 10.66
CA GLY A 86 -20.64 -4.60 9.19
C GLY A 86 -19.57 -3.79 8.47
N GLU A 87 -18.60 -3.23 9.19
CA GLU A 87 -17.46 -2.52 8.62
C GLU A 87 -16.42 -3.51 8.05
N ARG A 88 -15.56 -3.02 7.14
CA ARG A 88 -14.47 -3.84 6.60
C ARG A 88 -13.27 -3.80 7.55
N LEU A 89 -12.81 -4.96 7.98
CA LEU A 89 -11.50 -5.09 8.60
C LEU A 89 -10.43 -4.84 7.53
N MET A 90 -9.59 -3.83 7.75
CA MET A 90 -8.53 -3.40 6.83
C MET A 90 -7.25 -4.19 7.04
#